data_AF-A0A0Q9F2L5-F1
#
_entry.id   AF-A0A0Q9F2L5-F1
#
_cell.length_a   1.000
_cell.length_b   1.000
_cell.length_c   1.000
_cell.angle_alpha   90.00
_cell.angle_beta   90.00
_cell.angle_gamma   90.00
#
_symmetry.space_group_name_H-M   'P 1'
#
loop_
_entity.id
_entity.type
_entity.pdbx_description
1 polymer ?
#
loop_
_entity_poly.entity_id
_entity_poly.type
_entity_poly.pdbx_seq_one_letter_code
_entity_poly.pdbx_strand_id
1 'polypeptide(L)'
;MPYRVELREQHNHGHLICSPATSEPHHSLQAAGEAARQDAVEHAKAHRVDVRVQIYAPSGQLALGTQVRHFEVAAARSAARPRLVAVSGGR
;
A
#
# COMPACT_ATOMS: atom_id res chain seq x y z
N MET A 1 -20.25 11.91 7.35
CA MET A 1 -18.92 11.48 7.83
C MET A 1 -18.19 10.84 6.65
N PRO A 2 -16.92 11.19 6.36
CA PRO A 2 -16.14 10.54 5.32
C PRO A 2 -15.66 9.14 5.76
N TYR A 3 -15.16 8.35 4.83
CA TYR A 3 -14.42 7.12 5.14
C TYR A 3 -13.11 7.48 5.83
N ARG A 4 -12.74 6.71 6.86
CA ARG A 4 -11.50 6.90 7.62
C ARG A 4 -10.52 5.78 7.31
N VAL A 5 -9.27 6.13 7.03
CA VAL A 5 -8.19 5.18 6.78
C VAL A 5 -7.29 5.08 8.02
N GLU A 6 -6.95 3.86 8.40
CA GLU A 6 -5.85 3.57 9.33
C GLU A 6 -4.81 2.71 8.63
N LEU A 7 -3.56 3.16 8.65
CA LEU A 7 -2.40 2.43 8.19
C LEU A 7 -1.55 2.05 9.39
N ARG A 8 -1.14 0.78 9.48
CA ARG A 8 -0.32 0.27 10.59
C ARG A 8 0.81 -0.61 10.09
N GLU A 9 1.99 -0.45 10.65
CA GLU A 9 3.07 -1.42 10.45
C GLU A 9 2.72 -2.73 11.14
N GLN A 10 2.92 -3.85 10.46
CA GLN A 10 2.70 -5.18 11.01
C GLN A 10 3.97 -5.67 11.71
N HIS A 11 4.30 -5.03 12.82
CA HIS A 11 5.27 -5.50 13.81
C HIS A 11 4.56 -5.75 15.14
N ASN A 12 5.21 -6.45 16.09
CA ASN A 12 4.64 -6.82 17.40
C ASN A 12 3.98 -5.66 18.19
N HIS A 13 4.34 -4.41 17.89
CA HIS A 13 3.83 -3.20 18.55
C HIS A 13 3.00 -2.26 17.64
N GLY A 14 2.76 -2.64 16.38
CA GLY A 14 1.74 -2.02 15.52
C GLY A 14 1.74 -0.49 15.45
N HIS A 15 2.78 0.15 14.93
CA HIS A 15 2.84 1.61 14.82
C HIS A 15 1.84 2.14 13.79
N LEU A 16 1.09 3.18 14.16
CA LEU A 16 0.26 3.95 13.23
C LEU A 16 1.18 4.73 12.28
N ILE A 17 0.90 4.59 10.99
CA ILE A 17 1.63 5.29 9.93
C ILE A 17 0.87 6.58 9.65
N CYS A 18 1.55 7.72 9.80
CA CYS A 18 1.03 9.01 9.41
C CYS A 18 1.26 9.20 7.90
N SER A 19 0.18 9.23 7.13
CA SER A 19 0.22 9.45 5.68
C SER A 19 -0.92 10.36 5.21
N PRO A 20 -0.84 10.95 3.99
CA PRO A 20 -1.93 11.72 3.41
C PRO A 20 -3.26 10.96 3.44
N ALA A 21 -3.26 9.67 3.10
CA ALA A 21 -4.46 8.84 3.16
C ALA A 21 -5.10 8.76 4.56
N THR A 22 -4.30 8.85 5.63
CA THR A 22 -4.83 8.85 7.02
C THR A 22 -5.32 10.21 7.50
N SER A 23 -4.91 11.30 6.84
CA SER A 23 -5.21 12.68 7.25
C SER A 23 -6.32 13.31 6.40
N GLU A 24 -6.49 12.86 5.17
CA GLU A 24 -7.47 13.40 4.23
C GLU A 24 -8.85 12.74 4.37
N PRO A 25 -9.94 13.51 4.19
CA PRO A 25 -11.29 12.96 4.18
C PRO A 25 -11.60 12.27 2.86
N HIS A 26 -11.99 10.99 2.92
CA HIS A 26 -12.36 10.22 1.73
C HIS A 26 -13.86 10.15 1.52
N HIS A 27 -14.35 10.63 0.38
CA HIS A 27 -15.78 10.68 0.07
C HIS A 27 -16.34 9.34 -0.46
N SER A 28 -15.48 8.39 -0.82
CA SER A 28 -15.86 7.05 -1.26
C SER A 28 -14.90 5.99 -0.73
N LEU A 29 -15.39 4.75 -0.61
CA LEU A 29 -14.55 3.60 -0.23
C LEU A 29 -13.43 3.35 -1.24
N GLN A 30 -13.71 3.59 -2.52
CA GLN A 30 -12.73 3.45 -3.59
C GLN A 30 -11.59 4.47 -3.47
N ALA A 31 -11.91 5.75 -3.29
CA ALA A 31 -10.91 6.79 -3.10
C ALA A 31 -10.04 6.53 -1.85
N ALA A 32 -10.67 6.13 -0.75
CA ALA A 32 -9.97 5.72 0.47
C ALA A 32 -9.04 4.53 0.20
N GLY A 33 -9.50 3.54 -0.56
CA GLY A 33 -8.74 2.34 -0.89
C GLY A 33 -7.53 2.60 -1.78
N GLU A 34 -7.69 3.44 -2.80
CA GLU A 34 -6.62 3.81 -3.72
C GLU A 34 -5.52 4.59 -3.00
N ALA A 35 -5.90 5.63 -2.25
CA ALA A 35 -4.96 6.44 -1.46
C ALA A 35 -4.24 5.60 -0.40
N ALA A 36 -4.99 4.81 0.39
CA ALA A 36 -4.43 3.97 1.43
C ALA A 36 -3.47 2.91 0.88
N ARG A 37 -3.80 2.31 -0.27
CA ARG A 37 -2.95 1.32 -0.92
C ARG A 37 -1.65 1.95 -1.42
N GLN A 38 -1.73 3.12 -2.05
CA GLN A 38 -0.55 3.82 -2.55
C GLN A 38 0.41 4.15 -1.40
N ASP A 39 -0.10 4.74 -0.32
CA ASP A 39 0.70 5.09 0.85
C ASP A 39 1.28 3.85 1.54
N ALA A 40 0.48 2.80 1.72
CA ALA A 40 0.94 1.54 2.30
C ALA A 40 2.05 0.88 1.47
N VAL A 41 1.95 0.93 0.14
CA VAL A 41 2.97 0.40 -0.78
C VAL A 41 4.26 1.21 -0.68
N GLU A 42 4.19 2.53 -0.68
CA GLU A 42 5.38 3.39 -0.55
C GLU A 42 6.04 3.21 0.82
N HIS A 43 5.25 3.14 1.91
CA HIS A 43 5.77 2.88 3.24
C HIS A 43 6.41 1.50 3.36
N ALA A 44 5.76 0.46 2.86
CA ALA A 44 6.28 -0.91 2.85
C ALA A 44 7.62 -1.01 2.10
N LYS A 45 7.78 -0.28 0.99
CA LYS A 45 9.05 -0.19 0.25
C LYS A 45 10.12 0.53 1.04
N ALA A 46 9.80 1.71 1.58
CA ALA A 46 10.76 2.57 2.26
C ALA A 46 11.30 1.93 3.54
N HIS A 47 10.43 1.28 4.31
CA HIS A 47 10.76 0.73 5.62
C HIS A 47 10.98 -0.79 5.62
N ARG A 48 10.71 -1.48 4.51
CA ARG A 48 10.78 -2.96 4.38
C ARG A 48 9.94 -3.69 5.44
N VAL A 49 8.74 -3.15 5.69
CA VAL A 49 7.78 -3.67 6.66
C VAL A 49 6.49 -4.04 5.96
N ASP A 50 5.76 -4.99 6.52
CA ASP A 50 4.40 -5.26 6.09
C ASP A 50 3.47 -4.19 6.66
N VAL A 51 2.48 -3.75 5.88
CA VAL A 51 1.56 -2.67 6.25
C VAL A 51 0.13 -3.19 6.20
N ARG A 52 -0.57 -3.08 7.33
CA ARG A 52 -2.00 -3.35 7.43
C ARG A 52 -2.78 -2.08 7.10
N VAL A 53 -3.75 -2.22 6.21
CA VAL A 53 -4.67 -1.16 5.79
C VAL A 53 -6.06 -1.47 6.31
N GLN A 54 -6.66 -0.53 7.02
CA GLN A 54 -8.04 -0.63 7.50
C GLN A 54 -8.81 0.61 7.09
N ILE A 55 -9.98 0.43 6.48
CA ILE A 55 -10.86 1.51 6.08
C ILE A 55 -12.17 1.36 6.83
N TYR A 56 -12.57 2.41 7.51
CA TYR A 56 -13.78 2.48 8.30
C TYR A 56 -14.82 3.30 7.55
N ALA A 57 -16.04 2.76 7.50
CA ALA A 57 -17.20 3.45 6.99
C ALA A 57 -17.55 4.68 7.86
N PRO A 58 -18.36 5.60 7.33
CA PRO A 58 -18.94 6.71 8.10
C PRO A 58 -19.66 6.29 9.38
N SER A 59 -20.16 5.05 9.44
CA SER A 59 -20.80 4.44 10.60
C SER A 59 -19.82 3.98 11.69
N GLY A 60 -18.51 4.08 11.45
CA GLY A 60 -17.45 3.57 12.33
C GLY A 60 -17.18 2.07 12.17
N GLN A 61 -17.94 1.36 11.34
CA GLN A 61 -17.70 -0.06 11.05
C GLN A 61 -16.55 -0.26 10.07
N LEU A 62 -15.81 -1.37 10.19
CA LEU A 62 -14.77 -1.72 9.23
C LEU A 62 -15.40 -2.05 7.88
N ALA A 63 -15.11 -1.23 6.86
CA ALA A 63 -15.56 -1.42 5.49
C ALA A 63 -14.60 -2.30 4.68
N LEU A 64 -13.29 -2.14 4.89
CA LEU A 64 -12.25 -2.90 4.20
C LEU A 64 -11.06 -3.14 5.11
N GLY A 65 -10.51 -4.35 5.09
CA GLY A 65 -9.23 -4.68 5.71
C GLY A 65 -8.35 -5.41 4.71
N THR A 66 -7.13 -4.91 4.46
CA THR A 66 -6.14 -5.57 3.60
C THR A 66 -4.74 -5.46 4.19
N GLN A 67 -3.80 -6.21 3.64
CA GLN A 67 -2.40 -6.25 4.05
C GLN A 67 -1.52 -6.12 2.81
N VAL A 68 -0.58 -5.17 2.86
CA VAL A 68 0.47 -4.99 1.86
C VAL A 68 1.75 -5.60 2.41
N ARG A 69 2.25 -6.65 1.76
CA ARG A 69 3.48 -7.32 2.20
C ARG A 69 4.67 -6.78 1.45
N HIS A 70 5.75 -6.44 2.16
CA HIS A 70 6.91 -5.80 1.53
C HIS A 70 7.54 -6.68 0.44
N PHE A 71 7.54 -8.01 0.62
CA PHE A 71 8.13 -8.95 -0.32
C PHE A 71 7.33 -9.06 -1.63
N GLU A 72 6.00 -8.91 -1.59
CA GLU A 72 5.15 -8.90 -2.78
C GLU A 72 5.37 -7.63 -3.60
N VAL A 73 5.58 -6.51 -2.91
CA VAL A 73 5.90 -5.22 -3.52
C VAL A 73 7.31 -5.21 -4.12
N ALA A 74 8.28 -5.84 -3.45
CA ALA A 74 9.63 -5.99 -3.97
C ALA A 74 9.67 -6.90 -5.21
N ALA A 75 8.90 -8.01 -5.20
CA ALA A 75 8.81 -8.94 -6.33
C ALA A 75 8.19 -8.30 -7.58
N ALA A 76 7.17 -7.46 -7.43
CA ALA A 76 6.55 -6.74 -8.55
C ALA A 76 7.54 -5.81 -9.27
N ARG A 77 8.51 -5.23 -8.54
CA ARG A 77 9.58 -4.41 -9.14
C ARG A 77 10.67 -5.26 -9.80
N SER A 78 10.97 -6.44 -9.28
CA SER A 78 11.95 -7.37 -9.86
C SER A 78 11.45 -8.07 -11.13
N ALA A 79 10.13 -8.17 -11.34
CA ALA A 79 9.54 -8.68 -12.57
C ALA A 79 9.60 -7.69 -13.76
N ALA A 80 9.85 -6.40 -13.50
CA ALA A 80 10.08 -5.38 -14.53
C ALA A 80 11.56 -5.28 -14.93
N ARG A 81 12.25 -6.42 -15.06
CA ARG A 81 13.53 -6.46 -15.78
C ARG A 81 13.21 -6.47 -17.27
N PRO A 82 13.42 -5.39 -18.03
CA PRO A 82 13.42 -5.50 -19.48
C PRO A 82 14.52 -6.51 -19.82
N ARG A 83 14.13 -7.66 -20.36
CA ARG A 83 15.07 -8.49 -21.11
C ARG A 83 15.52 -7.62 -22.28
N LEU A 84 16.62 -6.88 -22.07
CA LEU A 84 17.47 -6.42 -23.14
C LEU A 84 17.91 -7.69 -23.88
N VAL A 85 17.18 -8.01 -24.94
CA VAL A 85 17.61 -8.97 -25.93
C VAL A 85 18.86 -8.34 -26.53
N ALA A 86 20.02 -8.82 -26.10
CA ALA A 86 21.28 -8.48 -26.72
C ALA A 86 21.17 -8.91 -28.19
N VAL A 87 21.18 -7.93 -29.08
CA VAL A 87 21.32 -8.16 -30.52
C VAL A 87 22.78 -8.61 -30.71
N SER A 88 23.00 -9.91 -30.81
CA SER A 88 24.26 -10.43 -31.35
C SER A 88 24.13 -10.46 -32.86
N GLY A 89 24.72 -9.46 -33.51
CA GLY A 89 25.08 -9.54 -34.92
C GLY A 89 26.28 -10.47 -35.14
N GLY A 90 26.46 -10.88 -36.41
CA GLY A 90 27.57 -11.67 -36.93
C GLY A 90 27.06 -13.02 -37.45
N ARG A 91 27.11 -13.34 -38.74
CA ARG A 91 27.96 -12.88 -39.84
C ARG A 91 27.26 -13.17 -41.16
#